data_AF-V9IEY8-F1
#
_entry.id   AF-V9IEY8-F1
#
_cell.length_a   1.000
_cell.length_b   1.000
_cell.length_c   1.000
_cell.angle_alpha   90.00
_cell.angle_beta   90.00
_cell.angle_gamma   90.00
#
_symmetry.space_group_name_H-M   'P 1'
#
loop_
_entity.id
_entity.type
_entity.pdbx_description
1 polymer ?
#
loop_
_entity_poly.entity_id
_entity_poly.type
_entity_poly.pdbx_seq_one_letter_code
_entity_poly.pdbx_strand_id
1 'polypeptide(L)'
;MIDTDPAETVRIKALYAVSCIVREHPMSLKYMDINDGYSILLRAMQSSIKKLQIKSAFLLSSLCSKENVNDLKLTLVNMGLIEQATGLLAIGDLLPEIRDQLLNILDGLTNDNFFPALKECRRPELCLQSTIERYIKDLKQEENPDQIDVCYRLLNKVFSDQDTNQER
;
A
#
# COMPACT_ATOMS: atom_id res chain seq x y z
N MET A 1 -19.34 12.48 0.60
CA MET A 1 -18.75 11.20 1.10
C MET A 1 -17.23 11.35 1.24
N ILE A 2 -16.48 10.38 1.78
CA ILE A 2 -15.03 10.51 2.09
C ILE A 2 -14.19 11.07 0.92
N ASP A 3 -14.54 10.75 -0.31
CA ASP A 3 -13.85 11.16 -1.53
C ASP A 3 -14.47 12.38 -2.24
N THR A 4 -15.72 12.74 -1.93
CA THR A 4 -16.53 13.71 -2.69
C THR A 4 -17.06 14.90 -1.88
N ASP A 5 -16.98 14.85 -0.55
CA ASP A 5 -17.51 15.93 0.30
C ASP A 5 -16.71 17.24 0.09
N PRO A 6 -17.35 18.41 -0.01
CA PRO A 6 -16.63 19.67 -0.19
C PRO A 6 -15.77 20.05 1.02
N ALA A 7 -16.09 19.58 2.23
CA ALA A 7 -15.35 19.92 3.42
C ALA A 7 -14.25 18.88 3.72
N GLU A 8 -12.99 19.29 3.65
CA GLU A 8 -11.85 18.42 3.95
C GLU A 8 -11.92 17.80 5.35
N THR A 9 -12.37 18.58 6.33
CA THR A 9 -12.52 18.14 7.72
C THR A 9 -13.51 16.99 7.85
N VAL A 10 -14.61 17.04 7.10
CA VAL A 10 -15.62 15.96 7.04
C VAL A 10 -15.00 14.72 6.43
N ARG A 11 -14.30 14.84 5.29
CA ARG A 11 -13.61 13.72 4.63
C ARG A 11 -12.64 13.00 5.58
N ILE A 12 -11.79 13.78 6.26
CA ILE A 12 -10.76 13.27 7.18
C ILE A 12 -11.41 12.58 8.39
N LYS A 13 -12.44 13.18 8.99
CA LYS A 13 -13.12 12.63 10.17
C LYS A 13 -13.97 11.41 9.84
N ALA A 14 -14.63 11.40 8.69
CA ALA A 14 -15.37 10.25 8.19
C ALA A 14 -14.44 9.06 7.93
N LEU A 15 -13.31 9.28 7.25
CA LEU A 15 -12.32 8.21 7.03
C LEU A 15 -11.75 7.67 8.35
N TYR A 16 -11.49 8.55 9.31
CA TYR A 16 -11.03 8.13 10.63
C TYR A 16 -12.07 7.26 11.35
N ALA A 17 -13.35 7.65 11.31
CA ALA A 17 -14.44 6.85 11.88
C ALA A 17 -14.52 5.46 11.23
N VAL A 18 -14.47 5.39 9.89
CA VAL A 18 -14.45 4.11 9.16
C VAL A 18 -13.23 3.26 9.57
N SER A 19 -12.04 3.86 9.64
CA SER A 19 -10.81 3.19 10.09
C SER A 19 -10.94 2.57 11.48
N CYS A 20 -11.61 3.25 12.43
CA CYS A 20 -11.87 2.71 13.76
C CYS A 20 -12.88 1.54 13.73
N ILE A 21 -13.85 1.56 12.81
CA ILE A 21 -14.90 0.54 12.72
C ILE A 21 -14.40 -0.74 12.04
N VAL A 22 -13.55 -0.65 11.02
CA VAL A 22 -13.19 -1.81 10.16
C VAL A 22 -11.91 -2.54 10.58
N ARG A 23 -11.04 -1.91 11.39
CA ARG A 23 -9.73 -2.50 11.73
C ARG A 23 -9.82 -3.76 12.59
N GLU A 24 -10.76 -3.88 13.52
CA GLU A 24 -10.83 -5.06 14.39
C GLU A 24 -12.16 -5.81 14.27
N HIS A 25 -12.96 -5.51 13.24
CA HIS A 25 -14.30 -6.05 13.11
C HIS A 25 -14.56 -6.64 11.70
N PRO A 26 -14.42 -7.96 11.53
CA PRO A 26 -14.56 -8.63 10.22
C PRO A 26 -15.90 -8.35 9.52
N MET A 27 -17.00 -8.28 10.28
CA MET A 27 -18.31 -7.94 9.71
C MET A 27 -18.35 -6.53 9.14
N SER A 28 -17.68 -5.57 9.78
CA SER A 28 -17.61 -4.20 9.27
C SER A 28 -16.81 -4.13 7.97
N LEU A 29 -15.76 -4.93 7.87
CA LEU A 29 -14.96 -5.03 6.65
C LEU A 29 -15.79 -5.60 5.48
N LYS A 30 -16.65 -6.59 5.75
CA LYS A 30 -17.62 -7.08 4.76
C LYS A 30 -18.60 -6.00 4.30
N TYR A 31 -19.09 -5.18 5.22
CA TYR A 31 -19.95 -4.04 4.85
C TYR A 31 -19.19 -2.99 4.04
N MET A 32 -17.92 -2.76 4.35
CA MET A 32 -17.08 -1.86 3.57
C MET A 32 -16.96 -2.35 2.13
N ASP A 33 -16.74 -3.64 1.90
CA ASP A 33 -16.70 -4.26 0.58
C ASP A 33 -18.03 -4.08 -0.20
N ILE A 34 -19.15 -4.45 0.42
CA ILE A 34 -20.50 -4.34 -0.17
C ILE A 34 -20.84 -2.89 -0.61
N ASN A 35 -20.28 -1.89 0.07
CA ASN A 35 -20.55 -0.48 -0.19
C ASN A 35 -19.44 0.22 -1.01
N ASP A 36 -18.66 -0.52 -1.79
CA ASP A 36 -17.57 0.01 -2.64
C ASP A 36 -16.51 0.81 -1.84
N GLY A 37 -16.34 0.44 -0.57
CA GLY A 37 -15.50 1.16 0.37
C GLY A 37 -14.02 1.10 0.02
N TYR A 38 -13.56 0.02 -0.64
CA TYR A 38 -12.18 -0.06 -1.13
C TYR A 38 -11.92 0.93 -2.25
N SER A 39 -12.84 1.12 -3.20
CA SER A 39 -12.66 2.10 -4.27
C SER A 39 -12.61 3.52 -3.71
N ILE A 40 -13.47 3.83 -2.74
CA ILE A 40 -13.43 5.11 -2.02
C ILE A 40 -12.07 5.30 -1.33
N LEU A 41 -11.54 4.24 -0.71
CA LEU A 41 -10.25 4.28 -0.01
C LEU A 41 -9.07 4.47 -0.97
N LEU A 42 -9.08 3.81 -2.12
CA LEU A 42 -8.07 3.97 -3.18
C LEU A 42 -8.07 5.42 -3.72
N ARG A 43 -9.24 5.97 -4.04
CA ARG A 43 -9.36 7.39 -4.45
C ARG A 43 -8.91 8.35 -3.36
N ALA A 44 -9.20 8.05 -2.10
CA ALA A 44 -8.75 8.86 -0.96
C ALA A 44 -7.22 8.83 -0.76
N MET A 45 -6.56 7.70 -1.06
CA MET A 45 -5.10 7.58 -1.07
C MET A 45 -4.45 8.41 -2.19
N GLN A 46 -5.14 8.60 -3.31
CA GLN A 46 -4.67 9.43 -4.43
C GLN A 46 -5.04 10.92 -4.30
N SER A 47 -5.72 11.31 -3.22
CA SER A 47 -6.14 12.69 -3.00
C SER A 47 -4.97 13.65 -2.78
N SER A 48 -5.13 14.90 -3.21
CA SER A 48 -4.19 15.99 -2.88
C SER A 48 -4.20 16.39 -1.40
N ILE A 49 -5.23 15.97 -0.64
CA ILE A 49 -5.36 16.26 0.79
C ILE A 49 -4.42 15.33 1.58
N LYS A 50 -3.26 15.84 1.98
CA LYS A 50 -2.21 15.05 2.67
C LYS A 50 -2.71 14.27 3.88
N LYS A 51 -3.54 14.87 4.74
CA LYS A 51 -4.14 14.19 5.90
C LYS A 51 -5.06 13.03 5.51
N LEU A 52 -5.75 13.14 4.38
CA LEU A 52 -6.61 12.09 3.86
C LEU A 52 -5.75 10.96 3.28
N GLN A 53 -4.71 11.30 2.53
CA GLN A 53 -3.75 10.35 1.97
C GLN A 53 -3.06 9.54 3.07
N ILE A 54 -2.53 10.18 4.11
CA ILE A 54 -1.89 9.51 5.27
C ILE A 54 -2.84 8.50 5.91
N LYS A 55 -4.08 8.92 6.21
CA LYS A 55 -5.07 8.04 6.86
C LYS A 55 -5.51 6.89 5.96
N SER A 56 -5.57 7.12 4.65
CA SER A 56 -5.97 6.10 3.68
C SER A 56 -4.88 5.05 3.52
N ALA A 57 -3.63 5.49 3.33
CA ALA A 57 -2.47 4.61 3.24
C ALA A 57 -2.28 3.81 4.54
N PHE A 58 -2.44 4.44 5.70
CA PHE A 58 -2.39 3.76 6.99
C PHE A 58 -3.47 2.66 7.12
N LEU A 59 -4.72 2.97 6.73
CA LEU A 59 -5.78 1.97 6.78
C LEU A 59 -5.51 0.81 5.81
N LEU A 60 -5.11 1.09 4.57
CA LEU A 60 -4.75 0.06 3.59
C LEU A 60 -3.61 -0.83 4.09
N SER A 61 -2.55 -0.23 4.64
CA SER A 61 -1.42 -0.93 5.24
C SER A 61 -1.89 -1.89 6.34
N SER A 62 -2.68 -1.38 7.29
CA SER A 62 -3.25 -2.18 8.38
C SER A 62 -4.18 -3.31 7.91
N LEU A 63 -4.87 -3.14 6.78
CA LEU A 63 -5.72 -4.19 6.21
C LEU A 63 -4.89 -5.26 5.48
N CYS A 64 -3.84 -4.86 4.78
CA CYS A 64 -2.96 -5.77 4.03
C CYS A 64 -2.03 -6.59 4.94
N SER A 65 -1.71 -6.08 6.13
CA SER A 65 -0.81 -6.74 7.09
C SER A 65 -1.48 -7.85 7.91
N LYS A 66 -2.80 -8.02 7.81
CA LYS A 66 -3.52 -9.07 8.57
C LYS A 66 -3.25 -10.46 7.98
N GLU A 67 -3.30 -11.45 8.85
CA GLU A 67 -3.27 -12.86 8.44
C GLU A 67 -4.65 -13.30 7.89
N ASN A 68 -4.66 -14.31 7.01
CA ASN A 68 -5.87 -14.96 6.49
C ASN A 68 -6.86 -14.03 5.73
N VAL A 69 -6.37 -12.94 5.14
CA VAL A 69 -7.17 -12.00 4.33
C VAL A 69 -6.88 -12.11 2.83
N ASN A 70 -6.61 -13.31 2.33
CA ASN A 70 -6.23 -13.51 0.92
C ASN A 70 -7.31 -13.04 -0.08
N ASP A 71 -8.59 -13.22 0.25
CA ASP A 71 -9.69 -12.71 -0.59
C ASP A 71 -9.66 -11.18 -0.70
N LEU A 72 -9.41 -10.50 0.42
CA LEU A 72 -9.24 -9.05 0.46
C LEU A 72 -8.02 -8.60 -0.34
N LYS A 73 -6.86 -9.25 -0.15
CA LYS A 73 -5.63 -8.95 -0.90
C LYS A 73 -5.88 -9.12 -2.39
N LEU A 74 -6.57 -10.20 -2.80
CA LEU A 74 -6.92 -10.45 -4.19
C LEU A 74 -7.81 -9.34 -4.75
N THR A 75 -8.86 -8.94 -4.03
CA THR A 75 -9.72 -7.82 -4.43
C THR A 75 -8.90 -6.54 -4.62
N LEU A 76 -8.06 -6.17 -3.66
CA LEU A 76 -7.24 -4.96 -3.75
C LEU A 76 -6.22 -5.00 -4.89
N VAL A 77 -5.60 -6.16 -5.14
CA VAL A 77 -4.69 -6.37 -6.29
C VAL A 77 -5.46 -6.22 -7.60
N ASN A 78 -6.63 -6.83 -7.75
CA ASN A 78 -7.46 -6.71 -8.94
C ASN A 78 -7.97 -5.28 -9.19
N MET A 79 -8.06 -4.46 -8.14
CA MET A 79 -8.39 -3.03 -8.22
C MET A 79 -7.19 -2.15 -8.55
N GLY A 80 -6.01 -2.72 -8.76
CA GLY A 80 -4.79 -2.02 -9.15
C GLY A 80 -4.07 -1.32 -7.99
N LEU A 81 -4.24 -1.78 -6.74
CA LEU A 81 -3.59 -1.16 -5.58
C LEU A 81 -2.07 -1.11 -5.71
N ILE A 82 -1.45 -2.12 -6.33
CA ILE A 82 0.01 -2.19 -6.51
C ILE A 82 0.48 -1.10 -7.47
N GLU A 83 -0.19 -0.92 -8.61
CA GLU A 83 0.10 0.13 -9.59
C GLU A 83 -0.10 1.52 -8.99
N GLN A 84 -1.14 1.69 -8.17
CA GLN A 84 -1.39 2.97 -7.51
C GLN A 84 -0.31 3.28 -6.45
N ALA A 85 0.08 2.30 -5.64
CA ALA A 85 1.11 2.48 -4.62
C ALA A 85 2.49 2.74 -5.24
N THR A 86 2.87 1.94 -6.24
CA THR A 86 4.11 2.12 -7.00
C THR A 86 4.15 3.45 -7.74
N GLY A 87 3.05 3.84 -8.39
CA GLY A 87 2.90 5.12 -9.07
C GLY A 87 3.09 6.31 -8.13
N LEU A 88 2.52 6.24 -6.92
CA LEU A 88 2.74 7.27 -5.90
C LEU A 88 4.21 7.31 -5.43
N LEU A 89 4.81 6.16 -5.17
CA LEU A 89 6.23 6.04 -4.80
C LEU A 89 7.18 6.57 -5.89
N ALA A 90 6.81 6.46 -7.16
CA ALA A 90 7.64 6.95 -8.26
C ALA A 90 7.78 8.49 -8.27
N ILE A 91 6.73 9.24 -7.86
CA ILE A 91 6.67 10.71 -7.90
C ILE A 91 7.78 11.38 -7.07
N GLY A 92 8.25 10.75 -6.00
CA GLY A 92 9.41 11.20 -5.21
C GLY A 92 9.14 12.32 -4.20
N ASP A 93 8.12 13.16 -4.37
CA ASP A 93 7.73 14.23 -3.42
C ASP A 93 6.65 13.77 -2.41
N LEU A 94 6.91 12.62 -1.77
CA LEU A 94 6.03 12.04 -0.76
C LEU A 94 6.48 12.44 0.65
N LEU A 95 5.51 12.68 1.53
CA LEU A 95 5.81 12.77 2.95
C LEU A 95 6.31 11.40 3.45
N PRO A 96 7.30 11.36 4.37
CA PRO A 96 7.82 10.11 4.94
C PRO A 96 6.72 9.18 5.43
N GLU A 97 5.70 9.70 6.12
CA GLU A 97 4.61 8.88 6.66
C GLU A 97 3.77 8.23 5.56
N ILE A 98 3.67 8.85 4.38
CA ILE A 98 2.94 8.26 3.26
C ILE A 98 3.82 7.20 2.59
N ARG A 99 5.08 7.54 2.31
CA ARG A 99 6.07 6.62 1.72
C ARG A 99 6.12 5.31 2.52
N ASP A 100 6.30 5.43 3.83
CA ASP A 100 6.45 4.28 4.72
C ASP A 100 5.18 3.41 4.69
N GLN A 101 3.98 4.01 4.70
CA GLN A 101 2.73 3.26 4.59
C GLN A 101 2.57 2.58 3.22
N LEU A 102 3.00 3.21 2.13
CA LEU A 102 2.97 2.58 0.79
C LEU A 102 3.93 1.39 0.71
N LEU A 103 5.13 1.50 1.28
CA LEU A 103 6.07 0.37 1.36
C LEU A 103 5.49 -0.78 2.21
N ASN A 104 4.87 -0.46 3.34
CA ASN A 104 4.19 -1.45 4.19
C ASN A 104 3.00 -2.11 3.50
N ILE A 105 2.24 -1.39 2.66
CA ILE A 105 1.18 -1.99 1.83
C ILE A 105 1.78 -3.05 0.91
N LEU A 106 2.86 -2.73 0.19
CA LEU A 106 3.51 -3.67 -0.73
C LEU A 106 4.10 -4.88 0.00
N ASP A 107 4.75 -4.67 1.15
CA ASP A 107 5.26 -5.76 2.01
C ASP A 107 4.11 -6.65 2.52
N GLY A 108 3.02 -6.05 2.99
CA GLY A 108 1.84 -6.77 3.48
C GLY A 108 1.12 -7.59 2.40
N LEU A 109 0.99 -7.03 1.19
CA LEU A 109 0.39 -7.73 0.05
C LEU A 109 1.24 -8.91 -0.43
N THR A 110 2.57 -8.82 -0.32
CA THR A 110 3.51 -9.86 -0.77
C THR A 110 3.87 -10.88 0.31
N ASN A 111 3.36 -10.72 1.54
CA ASN A 111 3.49 -11.72 2.60
C ASN A 111 2.92 -13.08 2.18
N ASP A 112 3.46 -14.13 2.82
CA ASP A 112 3.06 -15.54 2.62
C ASP A 112 3.17 -16.03 1.17
N ASN A 113 4.08 -15.43 0.39
CA ASN A 113 4.29 -15.72 -1.03
C ASN A 113 3.01 -15.55 -1.86
N PHE A 114 2.18 -14.55 -1.54
CA PHE A 114 0.93 -14.32 -2.24
C PHE A 114 1.15 -13.96 -3.72
N PHE A 115 1.02 -14.97 -4.58
CA PHE A 115 1.42 -14.90 -5.98
C PHE A 115 0.79 -13.77 -6.81
N PRO A 116 -0.51 -13.42 -6.66
CA PRO A 116 -1.09 -12.31 -7.41
C PRO A 116 -0.36 -10.99 -7.16
N ALA A 117 -0.01 -10.69 -5.90
CA ALA A 117 0.74 -9.48 -5.58
C ALA A 117 2.17 -9.54 -6.10
N LEU A 118 2.86 -10.68 -5.93
CA LEU A 118 4.22 -10.86 -6.44
C LEU A 118 4.29 -10.66 -7.96
N LYS A 119 3.32 -11.21 -8.69
CA LYS A 119 3.24 -11.08 -10.15
C LYS A 119 3.09 -9.62 -10.57
N GLU A 120 2.19 -8.86 -9.95
CA GLU A 120 2.00 -7.45 -10.27
C GLU A 120 3.22 -6.60 -9.87
N CYS A 121 3.83 -6.84 -8.70
CA CYS A 121 5.05 -6.16 -8.26
C CYS A 121 6.25 -6.38 -9.20
N ARG A 122 6.29 -7.52 -9.91
CA ARG A 122 7.34 -7.88 -10.88
C ARG A 122 7.14 -7.24 -12.27
N ARG A 123 6.05 -6.51 -12.49
CA ARG A 123 5.79 -5.87 -13.78
C ARG A 123 6.86 -4.81 -14.09
N PRO A 124 7.55 -4.91 -15.24
CA PRO A 124 8.66 -4.01 -15.56
C PRO A 124 8.20 -2.56 -15.71
N GLU A 125 6.95 -2.31 -16.11
CA GLU A 125 6.41 -0.96 -16.29
C GLU A 125 6.29 -0.18 -14.96
N LEU A 126 6.31 -0.88 -13.82
CA LEU A 126 6.21 -0.25 -12.50
C LEU A 126 7.57 0.20 -11.95
N CYS A 127 8.68 -0.26 -12.54
CA CYS A 127 10.05 0.08 -12.10
C CYS A 127 10.25 -0.05 -10.57
N LEU A 128 9.55 -1.00 -9.92
CA LEU A 128 9.46 -1.07 -8.46
C LEU A 128 10.82 -1.35 -7.82
N GLN A 129 11.62 -2.26 -8.39
CA GLN A 129 12.95 -2.60 -7.88
C GLN A 129 13.84 -1.35 -7.74
N SER A 130 14.02 -0.60 -8.84
CA SER A 130 14.83 0.62 -8.84
C SER A 130 14.24 1.71 -7.92
N THR A 131 12.92 1.76 -7.79
CA THR A 131 12.24 2.69 -6.88
C THR A 131 12.56 2.37 -5.42
N ILE A 132 12.52 1.09 -5.02
CA ILE A 132 12.88 0.66 -3.67
C ILE A 132 14.37 0.88 -3.40
N GLU A 133 15.25 0.55 -4.35
CA GLU A 133 16.70 0.78 -4.23
C GLU A 133 17.05 2.26 -4.03
N ARG A 134 16.33 3.17 -4.70
CA ARG A 134 16.43 4.62 -4.45
C ARG A 134 16.05 4.95 -3.00
N TYR A 135 14.89 4.47 -2.54
CA TYR A 135 14.44 4.73 -1.18
C TYR A 135 15.36 4.17 -0.10
N ILE A 136 16.01 3.02 -0.33
CA ILE A 136 17.03 2.50 0.61
C ILE A 136 18.17 3.51 0.79
N LYS A 137 18.59 4.21 -0.27
CA LYS A 137 19.64 5.24 -0.18
C LYS A 137 19.16 6.45 0.61
N ASP A 138 17.94 6.90 0.35
CA ASP A 138 17.34 8.05 1.04
C ASP A 138 17.13 7.75 2.55
N LEU A 139 16.57 6.57 2.86
CA LEU A 139 16.32 6.12 4.24
C LEU A 139 17.60 5.94 5.06
N LYS A 140 18.73 5.62 4.42
CA LYS A 140 20.04 5.59 5.10
C LYS A 140 20.48 6.97 5.55
N GLN A 141 20.13 8.03 4.81
CA GLN A 141 20.39 9.41 5.23
C GLN A 141 19.44 9.87 6.34
N GLU A 142 18.22 9.31 6.36
CA GLU A 142 17.21 9.57 7.41
C GLU A 142 17.42 8.75 8.70
N GLU A 143 18.42 7.86 8.74
CA GLU A 143 18.70 6.95 9.86
C GLU A 143 17.46 6.13 10.30
N ASN A 144 16.68 5.63 9.33
CA ASN A 144 15.45 4.85 9.57
C ASN A 144 15.65 3.36 9.25
N PRO A 145 16.26 2.57 10.17
CA PRO A 145 16.59 1.16 9.91
C PRO A 145 15.35 0.28 9.72
N ASP A 146 14.25 0.56 10.42
CA ASP A 146 13.03 -0.24 10.35
C ASP A 146 12.44 -0.25 8.93
N GLN A 147 12.42 0.91 8.27
CA GLN A 147 11.94 1.03 6.88
C GLN A 147 12.93 0.47 5.86
N ILE A 148 14.23 0.53 6.14
CA ILE A 148 15.25 -0.12 5.32
C ILE A 148 15.02 -1.64 5.32
N ASP A 149 14.70 -2.22 6.48
CA ASP A 149 14.40 -3.65 6.59
C ASP A 149 13.14 -4.03 5.80
N VAL A 150 12.09 -3.20 5.83
CA VAL A 150 10.90 -3.37 4.98
C VAL A 150 11.30 -3.42 3.50
N CYS A 151 12.12 -2.46 3.06
CA CYS A 151 12.59 -2.40 1.67
C CYS A 151 13.38 -3.66 1.26
N TYR A 152 14.31 -4.12 2.09
CA TYR A 152 15.08 -5.33 1.79
C TYR A 152 14.22 -6.59 1.79
N ARG A 153 13.28 -6.73 2.75
CA ARG A 153 12.33 -7.85 2.73
C ARG A 153 11.50 -7.86 1.47
N LEU A 154 10.99 -6.71 1.04
CA LEU A 154 10.20 -6.57 -0.17
C LEU A 154 11.02 -6.94 -1.42
N LEU A 155 12.27 -6.44 -1.52
CA LEU A 155 13.16 -6.79 -2.62
C LEU A 155 13.42 -8.30 -2.69
N ASN A 156 13.71 -8.93 -1.56
CA ASN A 156 13.96 -10.37 -1.51
C ASN A 156 12.73 -11.18 -1.91
N LYS A 157 11.56 -10.86 -1.35
CA LYS A 157 10.30 -11.56 -1.68
C LYS A 157 9.95 -11.43 -3.17
N VAL A 158 10.12 -10.24 -3.73
CA VAL A 158 9.67 -9.94 -5.09
C VAL A 158 10.70 -10.34 -6.14
N PHE A 159 11.99 -10.15 -5.92
CA PHE A 159 13.01 -10.23 -6.99
C PHE A 159 14.07 -11.32 -6.82
N SER A 160 14.15 -12.03 -5.69
CA SER A 160 15.19 -13.07 -5.49
C SER A 160 15.15 -14.23 -6.50
N ASP A 161 14.01 -14.52 -7.13
CA ASP A 161 13.90 -15.57 -8.14
C ASP A 161 14.44 -15.16 -9.53
N GLN A 162 14.69 -13.87 -9.77
CA GLN A 162 15.13 -13.37 -11.09
C GLN A 162 16.63 -13.50 -11.33
N ASP A 163 17.45 -13.49 -10.27
CA ASP A 163 18.91 -13.66 -10.39
C ASP A 163 19.30 -15.06 -10.90
N THR A 164 18.46 -16.07 -10.66
CA THR A 164 18.74 -17.46 -11.08
C THR A 164 18.47 -17.73 -12.57
N ASN A 165 17.79 -16.83 -13.28
CA ASN A 165 17.38 -17.04 -14.68
C ASN A 165 18.20 -16.21 -15.70
N GLN A 166 19.23 -15.49 -15.27
CA GLN A 166 20.17 -14.81 -16.17
C GLN A 166 21.43 -15.65 -16.51
N GLU A 167 21.56 -16.86 -15.96
CA GLU A 167 22.69 -17.79 -16.22
C GLU A 167 22.30 -19.10 -16.92
N ARG A 168 21.34 -19.09 -17.86
CA ARG A 168 21.06 -20.26 -18.73
C ARG A 168 20.94 -19.90 -20.20
#